data_AF-A0A315X6Z7-F1
#
_entry.id   AF-A0A315X6Z7-F1
#
_cell.length_a   1.000
_cell.length_b   1.000
_cell.length_c   1.000
_cell.angle_alpha   90.00
_cell.angle_beta   90.00
_cell.angle_gamma   90.00
#
_symmetry.space_group_name_H-M   'P 1'
#
loop_
_entity.id
_entity.type
_entity.pdbx_description
1 polymer ?
#
loop_
_entity_poly.entity_id
_entity_poly.type
_entity_poly.pdbx_seq_one_letter_code
_entity_poly.pdbx_strand_id
1 'polypeptide(L)'
;MAAINHPLGRAGRGLPLRNPAGGLNWTLIGAVALVALTAMLPVIQNSAATSQGFDIQAIRQRETAVNGEISLLESDVARLTSLNRIERRAQDIGMVHAANPIFVSVNEPGPAPAKLPAEYLPRRTPEQDAPAPWWKPLVGWLP
;
A
#
# COMPACT_ATOMS: atom_id res chain seq x y z
N MET A 1 -51.14 -14.09 83.53
CA MET A 1 -51.79 -14.87 82.47
C MET A 1 -52.60 -13.91 81.60
N ALA A 2 -52.09 -13.49 80.44
CA ALA A 2 -52.82 -13.00 79.27
C ALA A 2 -51.79 -12.49 78.25
N ALA A 3 -51.68 -13.19 77.12
CA ALA A 3 -50.89 -12.82 75.96
C ALA A 3 -51.75 -11.98 75.02
N ILE A 4 -51.27 -10.85 74.51
CA ILE A 4 -51.83 -10.20 73.31
C ILE A 4 -50.69 -9.66 72.44
N ASN A 5 -50.73 -10.15 71.20
CA ASN A 5 -49.70 -10.12 70.18
C ASN A 5 -49.52 -8.76 69.52
N HIS A 6 -48.28 -8.45 69.17
CA HIS A 6 -47.91 -7.39 68.22
C HIS A 6 -48.24 -7.83 66.78
N PRO A 7 -48.97 -7.02 66.00
CA PRO A 7 -48.93 -7.11 64.55
C PRO A 7 -47.93 -6.07 64.00
N LEU A 8 -46.75 -6.54 63.56
CA LEU A 8 -45.90 -5.76 62.66
C LEU A 8 -46.59 -5.70 61.29
N GLY A 9 -47.11 -4.51 60.96
CA GLY A 9 -47.73 -4.23 59.68
C GLY A 9 -46.75 -4.44 58.53
N ARG A 10 -47.12 -5.35 57.62
CA ARG A 10 -46.56 -5.46 56.27
C ARG A 10 -46.88 -4.22 55.46
N ALA A 11 -45.90 -3.69 54.74
CA ALA A 11 -46.12 -3.02 53.46
C ALA A 11 -44.87 -3.11 52.59
N GLY A 12 -44.58 -4.31 52.09
CA GLY A 12 -43.70 -4.48 50.94
C GLY A 12 -44.37 -3.86 49.72
N ARG A 13 -43.94 -2.66 49.34
CA ARG A 13 -44.43 -1.94 48.15
C ARG A 13 -43.70 -2.50 46.94
N GLY A 14 -44.19 -3.62 46.40
CA GLY A 14 -43.76 -4.12 45.11
C GLY A 14 -44.20 -3.15 44.01
N LEU A 15 -43.24 -2.63 43.24
CA LEU A 15 -43.51 -1.89 42.01
C LEU A 15 -44.14 -2.87 41.00
N PRO A 16 -45.31 -2.58 40.43
CA PRO A 16 -45.86 -3.41 39.37
C PRO A 16 -45.05 -3.18 38.09
N LEU A 17 -44.05 -4.02 37.85
CA LEU A 17 -43.53 -4.21 36.50
C LEU A 17 -44.64 -4.90 35.70
N ARG A 18 -45.40 -4.09 34.97
CA ARG A 18 -46.39 -4.52 33.99
C ARG A 18 -45.64 -5.29 32.91
N ASN A 19 -45.60 -6.62 33.04
CA ASN A 19 -45.09 -7.53 32.02
C ASN A 19 -46.12 -7.55 30.87
N PRO A 20 -45.85 -7.00 29.67
CA PRO A 20 -46.73 -7.15 28.54
C PRO A 20 -46.38 -8.48 27.84
N ALA A 21 -46.64 -9.60 28.50
CA ALA A 21 -46.58 -10.91 27.89
C ALA A 21 -47.98 -11.29 27.39
N GLY A 22 -48.16 -11.39 26.07
CA GLY A 22 -49.30 -12.12 25.50
C GLY A 22 -49.95 -11.58 24.23
N GLY A 23 -49.50 -10.44 23.68
CA GLY A 23 -50.06 -9.88 22.43
C GLY A 23 -48.96 -9.57 21.42
N LEU A 24 -49.18 -9.90 20.16
CA LEU A 24 -48.31 -9.48 19.06
C LEU A 24 -48.31 -7.94 19.01
N ASN A 25 -47.27 -7.33 19.57
CA ASN A 25 -47.15 -5.89 19.65
C ASN A 25 -46.77 -5.35 18.26
N TRP A 26 -47.77 -4.93 17.49
CA TRP A 26 -47.60 -4.31 16.17
C TRP A 26 -46.63 -3.12 16.18
N THR A 27 -46.55 -2.40 17.30
CA THR A 27 -45.56 -1.34 17.52
C THR A 27 -44.13 -1.86 17.56
N LEU A 28 -43.90 -3.02 18.18
CA LEU A 28 -42.59 -3.69 18.21
C LEU A 28 -42.21 -4.18 16.81
N ILE A 29 -43.17 -4.74 16.06
CA ILE A 29 -42.94 -5.16 14.66
C ILE A 29 -42.56 -3.95 13.80
N GLY A 30 -43.30 -2.85 13.92
CA GLY A 30 -43.00 -1.61 13.20
C GLY A 30 -41.61 -1.06 13.56
N ALA A 31 -41.23 -1.07 14.84
CA ALA A 31 -39.91 -0.64 15.28
C ALA A 31 -38.78 -1.54 14.73
N VAL A 32 -38.97 -2.87 14.74
CA VAL A 32 -38.00 -3.82 14.19
C VAL A 32 -37.87 -3.67 12.67
N ALA A 33 -38.99 -3.48 11.95
CA ALA A 33 -38.96 -3.25 10.52
C ALA A 33 -38.25 -1.94 10.16
N LEU A 34 -38.47 -0.87 10.93
CA LEU A 34 -37.79 0.41 10.77
C LEU A 34 -36.27 0.26 11.00
N VAL A 35 -35.87 -0.44 12.06
CA VAL A 35 -34.45 -0.72 12.35
C VAL A 35 -33.82 -1.58 11.26
N ALA A 36 -34.53 -2.58 10.74
CA ALA A 36 -34.05 -3.40 9.64
C ALA A 36 -33.83 -2.58 8.35
N LEU A 37 -34.76 -1.67 8.02
CA LEU A 37 -34.64 -0.77 6.88
C LEU A 37 -33.49 0.23 7.03
N THR A 38 -33.31 0.82 8.22
CA THR A 38 -32.20 1.76 8.46
C THR A 38 -30.85 1.04 8.53
N ALA A 39 -30.81 -0.22 8.99
CA ALA A 39 -29.60 -1.05 9.00
C ALA A 39 -29.15 -1.49 7.59
N MET A 40 -30.04 -1.45 6.58
CA MET A 40 -29.68 -1.71 5.18
C MET A 40 -29.05 -0.51 4.46
N LEU A 41 -29.27 0.71 4.95
CA LEU A 41 -28.75 1.95 4.37
C LEU A 41 -27.21 1.99 4.26
N PRO A 42 -26.44 1.59 5.30
CA PRO A 42 -24.98 1.57 5.25
C PRO A 42 -24.41 0.62 4.18
N VAL A 43 -25.10 -0.48 3.88
CA VAL A 43 -24.65 -1.50 2.91
C VAL A 43 -24.67 -0.94 1.48
N ILE A 44 -25.72 -0.17 1.15
CA ILE A 44 -25.84 0.50 -0.15
C ILE A 44 -24.78 1.61 -0.27
N GLN A 45 -24.53 2.35 0.80
CA GLN A 45 -23.48 3.38 0.84
C GLN A 45 -22.07 2.77 0.67
N ASN A 46 -21.82 1.59 1.24
CA ASN A 46 -20.55 0.89 1.11
C ASN A 46 -20.31 0.36 -0.32
N SER A 47 -21.37 -0.06 -1.01
CA SER A 47 -21.27 -0.50 -2.42
C SER A 47 -20.95 0.66 -3.38
N ALA A 48 -21.59 1.83 -3.18
CA ALA A 48 -21.32 3.02 -3.99
C ALA A 48 -19.89 3.56 -3.76
N ALA A 49 -19.45 3.63 -2.50
CA ALA A 49 -18.09 4.06 -2.13
C ALA A 49 -17.01 3.16 -2.74
N THR A 50 -17.25 1.85 -2.81
CA THR A 50 -16.33 0.90 -3.43
C THR A 50 -16.27 1.07 -4.96
N SER A 51 -17.41 1.27 -5.63
CA SER A 51 -17.43 1.49 -7.09
C SER A 51 -16.72 2.79 -7.51
N GLN A 52 -16.94 3.88 -6.76
CA GLN A 52 -16.32 5.16 -7.02
C GLN A 52 -14.80 5.13 -6.74
N GLY A 53 -14.37 4.30 -5.79
CA GLY A 53 -12.96 4.05 -5.52
C GLY A 53 -12.23 3.37 -6.69
N PHE A 54 -12.88 2.45 -7.39
CA PHE A 54 -12.29 1.78 -8.56
C PHE A 54 -12.05 2.74 -9.73
N ASP A 55 -13.01 3.62 -10.02
CA ASP A 55 -12.86 4.62 -11.09
C ASP A 55 -11.75 5.62 -10.76
N ILE A 56 -11.68 6.08 -9.51
CA ILE A 56 -10.60 6.96 -9.05
C ILE A 56 -9.24 6.26 -9.16
N GLN A 57 -9.16 4.98 -8.79
CA GLN A 57 -7.92 4.22 -8.88
C GLN A 57 -7.49 4.02 -10.33
N ALA A 58 -8.41 3.75 -11.24
CA ALA A 58 -8.13 3.62 -12.67
C ALA A 58 -7.63 4.95 -13.27
N ILE A 59 -8.24 6.08 -12.89
CA ILE A 59 -7.79 7.41 -13.31
C ILE A 59 -6.38 7.71 -12.77
N ARG A 60 -6.13 7.45 -11.48
CA ARG A 60 -4.80 7.64 -10.86
C ARG A 60 -3.72 6.79 -11.52
N GLN A 61 -4.04 5.55 -11.88
CA GLN A 61 -3.12 4.68 -12.60
C GLN A 61 -2.77 5.24 -13.99
N ARG A 62 -3.77 5.74 -14.73
CA ARG A 62 -3.55 6.41 -16.02
C ARG A 62 -2.72 7.68 -15.88
N GLU A 63 -3.02 8.51 -14.90
CA GLU A 63 -2.25 9.73 -14.62
C GLU A 63 -0.79 9.41 -14.29
N THR A 64 -0.56 8.40 -13.45
CA THR A 64 0.81 7.96 -13.10
C THR A 64 1.56 7.45 -14.33
N ALA A 65 0.89 6.69 -15.22
CA ALA A 65 1.49 6.19 -16.45
C ALA A 65 1.88 7.34 -17.39
N VAL A 66 0.98 8.29 -17.63
CA VAL A 66 1.23 9.46 -18.50
C VAL A 66 2.35 10.33 -17.94
N ASN A 67 2.37 10.59 -16.63
CA ASN A 67 3.45 11.34 -16.01
C ASN A 67 4.81 10.64 -16.12
N GLY A 68 4.81 9.30 -16.08
CA GLY A 68 6.01 8.50 -16.35
C GLY A 68 6.53 8.69 -17.78
N GLU A 69 5.63 8.65 -18.77
CA GLU A 69 5.98 8.89 -20.17
C GLU A 69 6.54 10.30 -20.40
N ILE A 70 5.94 11.32 -19.78
CA ILE A 70 6.43 12.70 -19.84
C ILE A 70 7.84 12.80 -19.26
N SER A 71 8.09 12.21 -18.08
CA SER A 71 9.42 12.27 -17.45
C SER A 71 10.51 11.61 -18.29
N LEU A 72 10.19 10.48 -18.95
CA LEU A 72 11.11 9.83 -19.88
C LEU A 72 11.41 10.74 -21.09
N LEU A 73 10.38 11.34 -21.68
CA LEU A 73 10.53 12.23 -22.83
C LEU A 73 11.32 13.50 -22.47
N GLU A 74 11.08 14.08 -21.31
CA GLU A 74 11.84 15.21 -20.79
C GLU A 74 13.32 14.87 -20.59
N SER A 75 13.62 13.66 -20.12
CA SER A 75 14.99 13.16 -19.99
C SER A 75 15.69 13.07 -21.35
N ASP A 76 14.99 12.56 -22.38
CA ASP A 76 15.51 12.47 -23.73
C ASP A 76 15.74 13.85 -24.36
N VAL A 77 14.81 14.79 -24.16
CA VAL A 77 14.97 16.19 -24.61
C VAL A 77 16.17 16.84 -23.91
N ALA A 78 16.33 16.64 -22.60
CA ALA A 78 17.47 17.15 -21.85
C ALA A 78 18.78 16.56 -22.38
N ARG A 79 18.80 15.25 -22.68
CA ARG A 79 19.97 14.57 -23.26
C ARG A 79 20.34 15.13 -24.63
N LEU A 80 19.37 15.28 -25.54
CA LEU A 80 19.59 15.84 -26.88
C LEU A 80 20.07 17.30 -26.82
N THR A 81 19.45 18.09 -25.95
CA THR A 81 19.83 19.50 -25.75
C THR A 81 21.23 19.60 -25.15
N SER A 82 21.59 18.69 -24.23
CA SER A 82 22.91 18.65 -23.64
C SER A 82 23.99 18.38 -24.69
N LEU A 83 23.73 17.53 -25.68
CA LEU A 83 24.68 17.20 -26.73
C LEU A 83 24.96 18.41 -27.63
N ASN A 84 23.93 19.10 -28.10
CA ASN A 84 24.10 20.32 -28.90
C ASN A 84 24.85 21.41 -28.11
N ARG A 85 24.53 21.55 -26.81
CA ARG A 85 25.23 22.49 -25.93
C ARG A 85 26.71 22.14 -25.76
N ILE A 86 27.02 20.85 -25.59
CA ILE A 86 28.41 20.36 -25.49
C ILE A 86 29.14 20.60 -26.81
N GLU A 87 28.53 20.28 -27.95
CA GLU A 87 29.11 20.50 -29.27
C GLU A 87 29.42 21.97 -29.52
N ARG A 88 28.46 22.86 -29.24
CA ARG A 88 28.68 24.31 -29.37
C ARG A 88 29.79 24.80 -28.46
N ARG A 89 29.81 24.35 -27.20
CA ARG A 89 30.87 24.73 -26.27
C ARG A 89 32.23 24.19 -26.69
N ALA A 90 32.29 22.99 -27.26
CA ALA A 90 33.51 22.39 -27.79
C ALA A 90 34.03 23.21 -28.98
N GLN A 91 33.15 23.61 -29.90
CA GLN A 91 33.50 24.48 -31.02
C GLN A 91 34.01 25.85 -30.53
N ASP A 92 33.37 26.45 -29.52
CA ASP A 92 33.79 27.74 -28.94
C ASP A 92 35.22 27.69 -28.35
N ILE A 93 35.63 26.53 -27.82
CA ILE A 93 37.01 26.32 -27.31
C ILE A 93 37.97 25.78 -28.37
N GLY A 94 37.56 25.78 -29.65
CA GLY A 94 38.38 25.36 -30.78
C GLY A 94 38.53 23.86 -30.95
N MET A 95 37.73 23.04 -30.24
CA MET A 95 37.68 21.61 -30.52
C MET A 95 36.95 21.35 -31.84
N VAL A 96 37.52 20.46 -32.64
CA VAL A 96 36.97 20.04 -33.93
C VAL A 96 36.70 18.54 -33.92
N HIS A 97 35.73 18.10 -34.72
CA HIS A 97 35.46 16.69 -34.89
C HIS A 97 36.64 16.00 -35.60
N ALA A 98 37.24 15.01 -34.97
CA ALA A 98 38.36 14.26 -35.56
C ALA A 98 37.82 13.25 -36.58
N ALA A 99 38.10 13.47 -37.88
CA ALA A 99 37.68 12.55 -38.93
C ALA A 99 38.37 11.17 -38.84
N ASN A 100 39.60 11.13 -38.33
CA ASN A 100 40.41 9.92 -38.20
C ASN A 100 41.03 9.83 -36.80
N PRO A 101 40.39 9.15 -35.84
CA PRO A 101 40.95 8.97 -34.50
C PRO A 101 42.15 8.01 -34.54
N ILE A 102 43.24 8.38 -33.87
CA ILE A 102 44.41 7.52 -33.69
C ILE A 102 44.28 6.85 -32.32
N PHE A 103 44.24 5.52 -32.31
CA PHE A 103 44.22 4.72 -31.08
C PHE A 103 45.64 4.34 -30.69
N VAL A 104 46.03 4.67 -29.46
CA VAL A 104 47.33 4.30 -28.89
C VAL A 104 47.09 3.20 -27.85
N SER A 105 47.63 2.00 -28.10
CA SER A 105 47.62 0.90 -27.13
C SER A 105 48.79 1.06 -26.17
N VAL A 106 48.51 1.19 -24.88
CA VAL A 106 49.52 1.21 -23.82
C VAL A 106 49.65 -0.21 -23.27
N ASN A 107 50.86 -0.77 -23.30
CA ASN A 107 51.15 -2.15 -22.85
C ASN A 107 51.41 -2.24 -21.33
N GLU A 108 51.30 -1.15 -20.60
CA GLU A 108 51.48 -1.12 -19.16
C GLU A 108 50.17 -1.57 -18.45
N PRO A 109 50.24 -2.53 -17.52
CA PRO A 109 49.06 -2.92 -16.75
C PRO A 109 48.59 -1.74 -15.88
N GLY A 110 47.31 -1.38 -16.02
CA GLY A 110 46.70 -0.34 -15.19
C GLY A 110 46.70 -0.70 -13.70
N PRO A 111 46.65 0.30 -12.80
CA PRO A 111 46.67 0.08 -11.36
C PRO A 111 45.49 -0.81 -10.93
N ALA A 112 45.80 -1.92 -10.24
CA ALA A 112 44.80 -2.78 -9.63
C ALA A 112 44.36 -2.20 -8.26
N PRO A 113 43.06 -2.22 -7.91
CA PRO A 113 41.92 -2.65 -8.72
C PRO A 113 41.48 -1.57 -9.72
N ALA A 114 41.03 -2.00 -10.89
CA ALA A 114 40.48 -1.09 -11.88
C ALA A 114 39.32 -0.30 -11.26
N LYS A 115 39.44 1.04 -11.23
CA LYS A 115 38.43 1.96 -10.69
C LYS A 115 37.23 2.07 -11.64
N LEU A 116 36.66 0.94 -12.04
CA LEU A 116 35.37 0.94 -12.72
C LEU A 116 34.28 1.07 -11.65
N PRO A 117 33.32 1.98 -11.84
CA PRO A 117 32.09 1.97 -11.07
C PRO A 117 31.45 0.58 -11.12
N ALA A 118 30.87 0.14 -10.01
CA ALA A 118 30.35 -1.22 -9.86
C ALA A 118 29.31 -1.61 -10.92
N GLU A 119 28.67 -0.62 -11.54
CA GLU A 119 27.70 -0.78 -12.64
C GLU A 119 28.30 -1.31 -13.96
N TYR A 120 29.59 -1.10 -14.19
CA TYR A 120 30.31 -1.59 -15.39
C TYR A 120 31.04 -2.91 -15.15
N LEU A 121 31.12 -3.36 -13.90
CA LEU A 121 31.61 -4.70 -13.62
C LEU A 121 30.52 -5.71 -14.01
N PRO A 122 30.86 -6.80 -14.71
CA PRO A 122 29.93 -7.90 -14.90
C PRO A 122 29.36 -8.27 -13.54
N ARG A 123 28.03 -8.18 -13.40
CA ARG A 123 27.33 -8.50 -12.15
C ARG A 123 27.78 -9.90 -11.77
N ARG A 124 28.58 -10.06 -10.71
CA ARG A 124 28.90 -11.38 -10.18
C ARG A 124 27.56 -12.04 -9.92
N THR A 125 27.22 -13.07 -10.68
CA THR A 125 26.10 -13.94 -10.34
C THR A 125 26.39 -14.38 -8.91
N PRO A 126 25.59 -13.98 -7.90
CA PRO A 126 25.77 -14.54 -6.58
C PRO A 126 25.70 -16.05 -6.79
N GLU A 127 26.75 -16.75 -6.37
CA GLU A 127 26.73 -18.19 -6.29
C GLU A 127 25.44 -18.53 -5.57
N GLN A 128 24.54 -19.16 -6.31
CA GLN A 128 23.14 -19.30 -5.95
C GLN A 128 23.14 -20.10 -4.65
N ASP A 129 22.99 -19.41 -3.51
CA ASP A 129 22.82 -20.04 -2.21
C ASP A 129 21.70 -21.07 -2.40
N ALA A 130 22.10 -22.34 -2.44
CA ALA A 130 21.18 -23.43 -2.70
C ALA A 130 20.00 -23.27 -1.72
N PRO A 131 18.75 -23.31 -2.20
CA PRO A 131 17.59 -23.06 -1.36
C PRO A 131 17.70 -23.96 -0.13
N ALA A 132 17.67 -23.34 1.05
CA ALA A 132 17.86 -24.05 2.29
C ALA A 132 16.91 -25.26 2.31
N PRO A 133 17.41 -26.48 2.57
CA PRO A 133 16.58 -27.66 2.56
C PRO A 133 15.37 -27.48 3.47
N TRP A 134 14.19 -27.82 2.97
CA TRP A 134 12.89 -27.65 3.65
C TRP A 134 12.82 -28.30 5.05
N TRP A 135 13.73 -29.22 5.36
CA TRP A 135 13.82 -29.92 6.65
C TRP A 135 14.56 -29.12 7.74
N LYS A 136 15.37 -28.11 7.39
CA LYS A 136 16.07 -27.26 8.36
C LYS A 136 15.15 -26.61 9.41
N PRO A 137 14.00 -26.01 9.04
CA PRO A 137 13.07 -25.46 10.02
C PRO A 137 12.38 -26.52 10.90
N LEU A 138 12.27 -27.77 10.44
CA LEU A 138 11.68 -28.87 11.23
C LEU A 138 12.63 -29.40 12.31
N VAL A 139 13.93 -29.46 12.03
CA VAL A 139 14.94 -29.93 12.99
C VAL A 139 15.21 -28.91 14.09
N GLY A 140 15.05 -27.61 13.82
CA GLY A 140 15.20 -26.56 14.83
C GLY A 140 14.13 -26.55 15.92
N TRP A 141 13.07 -27.35 15.79
CA TRP A 141 11.96 -27.42 16.74
C TRP A 141 12.01 -28.64 17.67
N LEU A 142 12.98 -29.54 17.51
CA LEU A 142 13.22 -30.63 18.48
C LEU A 142 14.10 -30.14 19.65
N PRO A 143 13.76 -30.50 20.92
CA PRO A 143 14.55 -30.15 22.09
C PRO A 143 15.91 -30.87 22.16
#